data_AF-A0A2E6XWS5-F1
#
_entry.id   AF-A0A2E6XWS5-F1
#
_cell.length_a   1.000
_cell.length_b   1.000
_cell.length_c   1.000
_cell.angle_alpha   90.00
_cell.angle_beta   90.00
_cell.angle_gamma   90.00
#
_symmetry.space_group_name_H-M   'P 1'
#
loop_
_entity.id
_entity.type
_entity.pdbx_description
1 polymer ?
#
loop_
_entity_poly.entity_id
_entity_poly.type
_entity_poly.pdbx_seq_one_letter_code
_entity_poly.pdbx_strand_id
1 'polypeptide(L)'
;MKARNGFIEYIKKEDFKSAAQLLQDCNVDEIAQHLEHMYKAVHFKVNSISVLKRKLKDDASYNDFYHAWLPPLDKQEIKHTNTGAVASYFPFSTRVINAVNVADEQEIISIGLMSATKQEIEDLQHKQGKQNKSVLKTESVRHDEIEDVAIKIGQTQFFVCKDDNMLG
;
A
#
# COMPACT_ATOMS: atom_id res chain seq x y z
N MET A 1 -9.86 -28.62 -10.31
CA MET A 1 -10.69 -28.05 -9.22
C MET A 1 -10.09 -28.19 -7.80
N LYS A 2 -9.37 -29.27 -7.44
CA LYS A 2 -8.73 -29.41 -6.11
C LYS A 2 -7.50 -28.50 -5.85
N ALA A 3 -6.75 -28.11 -6.89
CA ALA A 3 -5.59 -27.22 -6.76
C ALA A 3 -5.96 -25.76 -6.41
N ARG A 4 -7.14 -25.30 -6.86
CA ARG A 4 -7.58 -23.89 -6.76
C ARG A 4 -7.68 -23.38 -5.32
N ASN A 5 -8.14 -24.23 -4.40
CA ASN A 5 -8.34 -23.86 -3.00
C ASN A 5 -7.06 -23.99 -2.16
N GLY A 6 -6.07 -24.77 -2.61
CA GLY A 6 -4.84 -25.02 -1.83
C GLY A 6 -3.97 -23.77 -1.69
N PHE A 7 -3.78 -23.02 -2.79
CA PHE A 7 -2.93 -21.83 -2.81
C PHE A 7 -3.37 -20.78 -1.78
N ILE A 8 -4.65 -20.40 -1.79
CA ILE A 8 -5.20 -19.40 -0.88
C ILE A 8 -5.16 -19.88 0.58
N GLU A 9 -5.39 -21.17 0.82
CA GLU A 9 -5.32 -21.74 2.16
C GLU A 9 -3.88 -21.77 2.71
N TYR A 10 -2.87 -21.97 1.86
CA TYR A 10 -1.47 -21.81 2.25
C TYR A 10 -1.13 -20.35 2.57
N ILE A 11 -1.58 -19.40 1.73
CA ILE A 11 -1.37 -17.97 1.96
C ILE A 11 -2.01 -17.51 3.29
N LYS A 12 -3.24 -17.95 3.61
CA LYS A 12 -3.91 -17.63 4.89
C LYS A 12 -3.20 -18.19 6.11
N LYS A 13 -2.46 -19.29 5.97
CA LYS A 13 -1.71 -19.95 7.04
C LYS A 13 -0.24 -19.50 7.10
N GLU A 14 0.13 -18.49 6.31
CA GLU A 14 1.51 -18.00 6.16
C GLU A 14 2.50 -19.08 5.69
N ASP A 15 2.00 -20.15 5.06
CA ASP A 15 2.83 -21.23 4.50
C ASP A 15 3.25 -20.88 3.06
N PHE A 16 4.12 -19.87 2.95
CA PHE A 16 4.59 -19.35 1.66
C PHE A 16 5.39 -20.38 0.86
N LYS A 17 6.03 -21.35 1.54
CA LYS A 17 6.79 -22.42 0.89
C LYS A 17 5.86 -23.34 0.12
N SER A 18 4.79 -23.81 0.74
CA SER A 18 3.80 -24.66 0.07
C SER A 18 3.01 -23.89 -1.00
N ALA A 19 2.74 -22.60 -0.78
CA ALA A 19 2.13 -21.74 -1.80
C ALA A 19 3.01 -21.59 -3.06
N ALA A 20 4.32 -21.35 -2.87
CA ALA A 20 5.27 -21.23 -3.98
C ALA A 20 5.43 -22.56 -4.74
N GLN A 21 5.50 -23.69 -4.03
CA GLN A 21 5.56 -25.01 -4.65
C GLN A 21 4.34 -25.28 -5.52
N LEU A 22 3.14 -24.90 -5.06
CA LEU A 22 1.91 -25.07 -5.82
C LEU A 22 1.92 -24.26 -7.12
N LEU A 23 2.50 -23.05 -7.14
CA LEU A 23 2.64 -22.27 -8.37
C LEU A 23 3.65 -22.85 -9.36
N GLN A 24 4.68 -23.55 -8.88
CA GLN A 24 5.67 -24.20 -9.76
C GLN A 24 5.08 -25.35 -10.57
N ASP A 25 4.03 -25.99 -10.04
CA ASP A 25 3.35 -27.12 -10.69
C ASP A 25 2.23 -26.66 -11.64
N CYS A 26 1.96 -25.35 -11.71
CA CYS A 26 0.92 -24.75 -12.55
C CYS A 26 1.47 -24.26 -13.90
N ASN A 27 0.64 -24.31 -14.94
CA ASN A 27 0.93 -23.60 -16.18
C ASN A 27 0.63 -22.08 -16.05
N VAL A 28 1.03 -21.29 -17.05
CA VAL A 28 0.90 -19.82 -17.03
C VAL A 28 -0.55 -19.36 -16.83
N ASP A 29 -1.53 -20.02 -17.45
CA ASP A 29 -2.95 -19.66 -17.31
C ASP A 29 -3.47 -19.97 -15.90
N GLU A 30 -3.04 -21.09 -15.32
CA GLU A 30 -3.37 -21.46 -13.94
C GLU A 30 -2.74 -20.51 -12.92
N ILE A 31 -1.49 -20.10 -13.13
CA ILE A 31 -0.81 -19.08 -12.31
C ILE A 31 -1.59 -17.77 -12.39
N ALA A 32 -1.94 -17.31 -13.60
CA ALA A 32 -2.71 -16.09 -13.79
C ALA A 32 -4.05 -16.14 -13.04
N GLN A 33 -4.78 -17.27 -13.12
CA GLN A 33 -6.03 -17.46 -12.37
C GLN A 33 -5.83 -17.47 -10.86
N HIS A 34 -4.75 -18.04 -10.34
CA HIS A 34 -4.42 -18.02 -8.92
C HIS A 34 -4.08 -16.61 -8.42
N LEU A 35 -3.31 -15.85 -9.19
CA LEU A 35 -2.97 -14.45 -8.89
C LEU A 35 -4.20 -13.54 -8.98
N GLU A 36 -5.04 -13.71 -10.00
CA GLU A 36 -6.31 -12.98 -10.15
C GLU A 36 -7.26 -13.28 -8.99
N HIS A 37 -7.38 -14.55 -8.59
CA HIS A 37 -8.21 -14.94 -7.46
C HIS A 37 -7.67 -14.38 -6.13
N MET A 38 -6.34 -14.34 -5.94
CA MET A 38 -5.74 -13.66 -4.79
C MET A 38 -6.04 -12.16 -4.82
N TYR A 39 -5.91 -11.52 -5.98
CA TYR A 39 -6.25 -10.10 -6.15
C TYR A 39 -7.73 -9.82 -5.84
N LYS A 40 -8.64 -10.72 -6.23
CA LYS A 40 -10.08 -10.62 -5.94
C LYS A 40 -10.45 -10.98 -4.49
N ALA A 41 -9.78 -11.96 -3.89
CA ALA A 41 -10.01 -12.43 -2.52
C ALA A 41 -9.49 -11.44 -1.47
N VAL A 42 -8.45 -10.69 -1.84
CA VAL A 42 -8.08 -9.46 -1.13
C VAL A 42 -9.10 -8.41 -1.56
N HIS A 43 -10.20 -8.25 -0.81
CA HIS A 43 -11.27 -7.26 -1.02
C HIS A 43 -10.83 -5.78 -0.94
N PHE A 44 -9.58 -5.48 -1.32
CA PHE A 44 -9.03 -4.14 -1.35
C PHE A 44 -9.43 -3.45 -2.66
N LYS A 45 -10.62 -2.85 -2.67
CA LYS A 45 -11.04 -2.00 -3.78
C LYS A 45 -10.22 -0.71 -3.78
N VAL A 46 -9.36 -0.53 -4.78
CA VAL A 46 -8.62 0.71 -5.00
C VAL A 46 -9.54 1.70 -5.71
N ASN A 47 -9.94 2.75 -4.98
CA ASN A 47 -10.77 3.83 -5.53
C ASN A 47 -9.92 5.05 -5.92
N SER A 48 -8.74 5.19 -5.32
CA SER A 48 -7.82 6.29 -5.59
C SER A 48 -6.36 5.87 -5.47
N ILE A 49 -5.50 6.61 -6.16
CA ILE A 49 -4.05 6.44 -6.19
C ILE A 49 -3.41 7.77 -5.78
N SER A 50 -2.37 7.71 -4.96
CA SER A 50 -1.48 8.84 -4.71
C SER A 50 -0.08 8.53 -5.22
N VAL A 51 0.57 9.50 -5.84
CA VAL A 51 1.96 9.41 -6.30
C VAL A 51 2.75 10.55 -5.69
N LEU A 52 3.89 10.20 -5.11
CA LEU A 52 4.72 11.14 -4.38
C LEU A 52 6.20 10.83 -4.60
N LYS A 53 6.95 11.85 -5.00
CA LYS A 53 8.38 11.77 -5.23
C LYS A 53 9.16 12.35 -4.04
N ARG A 54 10.27 11.70 -3.71
CA ARG A 54 11.23 12.13 -2.68
C ARG A 54 12.65 11.96 -3.15
N LYS A 55 13.54 12.75 -2.56
CA LYS A 55 14.98 12.53 -2.63
C LYS A 55 15.50 12.29 -1.22
N LEU A 56 16.20 11.18 -1.01
CA LEU A 56 16.96 10.91 0.20
C LEU A 56 18.00 12.03 0.43
N LYS A 57 18.29 12.32 1.68
CA LYS A 57 19.42 13.19 2.02
C LYS A 57 20.73 12.43 1.84
N ASP A 58 21.83 13.15 1.65
CA ASP A 58 23.12 12.59 1.22
C ASP A 58 23.65 11.44 2.11
N ASP A 59 23.28 11.41 3.39
CA ASP A 59 23.67 10.40 4.37
C ASP A 59 22.59 9.36 4.68
N ALA A 60 21.42 9.45 4.04
CA ALA A 60 20.29 8.56 4.26
C ALA A 60 20.23 7.43 3.23
N SER A 61 19.87 6.24 3.69
CA SER A 61 19.59 5.07 2.85
C SER A 61 18.08 4.87 2.65
N TYR A 62 17.72 4.02 1.68
CA TYR A 62 16.33 3.57 1.54
C TYR A 62 15.83 2.88 2.82
N ASN A 63 16.71 2.18 3.55
CA ASN A 63 16.32 1.52 4.80
C ASN A 63 15.95 2.53 5.89
N ASP A 64 16.68 3.65 5.98
CA ASP A 64 16.36 4.74 6.91
C ASP A 64 15.01 5.37 6.57
N PHE A 65 14.76 5.63 5.29
CA PHE A 65 13.45 6.06 4.81
C PHE A 65 12.34 5.05 5.12
N TYR A 66 12.58 3.76 4.90
CA TYR A 66 11.60 2.71 5.15
C TYR A 66 11.23 2.65 6.63
N HIS A 67 12.21 2.77 7.54
CA HIS A 67 11.96 2.82 8.97
C HIS A 67 11.21 4.08 9.40
N ALA A 68 11.57 5.26 8.88
CA ALA A 68 10.85 6.50 9.13
C ALA A 68 9.41 6.49 8.55
N TRP A 69 9.19 5.71 7.49
CA TRP A 69 7.88 5.57 6.87
C TRP A 69 6.96 4.59 7.61
N LEU A 70 7.53 3.58 8.27
CA LEU A 70 6.75 2.56 8.97
C LEU A 70 5.99 3.17 10.17
N PRO A 71 4.70 2.79 10.37
CA PRO A 71 4.03 3.11 11.63
C PRO A 71 4.81 2.55 12.84
N PRO A 72 4.70 3.17 14.02
CA PRO A 72 5.15 2.58 15.28
C PRO A 72 4.60 1.16 15.45
N LEU A 73 5.40 0.23 15.98
CA LEU A 73 5.05 -1.20 16.08
C LEU A 73 3.71 -1.45 16.77
N ASP A 74 3.40 -0.69 17.82
CA ASP A 74 2.14 -0.74 18.58
C ASP A 74 0.92 -0.30 17.76
N LYS A 75 1.13 0.34 16.60
CA LYS A 75 0.08 0.83 15.70
C LYS A 75 0.06 0.11 14.35
N GLN A 76 0.94 -0.87 14.16
CA GLN A 76 0.91 -1.78 13.01
C GLN A 76 -0.19 -2.84 13.14
N GLU A 77 -1.01 -2.81 14.20
CA GLU A 77 -2.15 -3.72 14.36
C GLU A 77 -3.05 -3.74 13.13
N ILE A 78 -3.19 -4.93 12.56
CA ILE A 78 -4.08 -5.21 11.45
C ILE A 78 -5.51 -5.29 11.99
N LYS A 79 -6.34 -4.30 11.66
CA LYS A 79 -7.78 -4.37 11.90
C LYS A 79 -8.45 -5.04 10.71
N HIS A 80 -9.08 -6.18 10.95
CA HIS A 80 -9.93 -6.81 9.95
C HIS A 80 -11.24 -6.03 9.85
N THR A 81 -11.50 -5.45 8.69
CA THR A 81 -12.74 -4.78 8.34
C THR A 81 -13.48 -5.57 7.26
N ASN A 82 -14.74 -5.25 7.01
CA ASN A 82 -15.53 -5.86 5.93
C ASN A 82 -14.94 -5.60 4.52
N THR A 83 -13.96 -4.70 4.39
CA THR A 83 -13.24 -4.38 3.15
C THR A 83 -11.78 -4.87 3.17
N GLY A 84 -11.42 -5.72 4.14
CA GLY A 84 -10.10 -6.32 4.29
C GLY A 84 -9.34 -5.89 5.54
N ALA A 85 -8.12 -6.39 5.66
CA ALA A 85 -7.16 -6.04 6.70
C ALA A 85 -6.62 -4.62 6.49
N VAL A 86 -6.69 -3.76 7.51
CA VAL A 86 -6.26 -2.37 7.44
C VAL A 86 -5.40 -2.01 8.66
N ALA A 87 -4.21 -1.44 8.43
CA ALA A 87 -3.42 -0.87 9.52
C ALA A 87 -4.12 0.37 10.08
N SER A 88 -4.33 0.43 11.39
CA SER A 88 -5.10 1.50 12.05
C SER A 88 -4.44 2.88 12.07
N TYR A 89 -3.25 2.99 11.47
CA TYR A 89 -2.41 4.19 11.47
C TYR A 89 -2.71 5.18 10.35
N PHE A 90 -3.23 4.69 9.21
CA PHE A 90 -3.49 5.53 8.05
C PHE A 90 -4.95 6.04 8.05
N PRO A 91 -5.20 7.23 7.47
CA PRO A 91 -6.54 7.81 7.38
C PRO A 91 -7.54 6.93 6.63
N PHE A 92 -7.04 6.13 5.68
CA PHE A 92 -7.80 5.22 4.85
C PHE A 92 -7.08 3.89 4.75
N SER A 93 -7.82 2.86 4.30
CA SER A 93 -7.18 1.61 3.92
C SER A 93 -6.24 1.84 2.75
N THR A 94 -4.95 1.66 3.01
CA THR A 94 -3.87 2.06 2.12
C THR A 94 -2.84 0.95 1.99
N ARG A 95 -2.40 0.69 0.77
CA ARG A 95 -1.19 -0.06 0.45
C ARG A 95 -0.22 0.87 -0.22
N VAL A 96 1.04 0.87 0.19
CA VAL A 96 2.06 1.72 -0.42
C VAL A 96 3.13 0.85 -1.06
N ILE A 97 3.45 1.17 -2.31
CA ILE A 97 4.60 0.63 -3.03
C ILE A 97 5.64 1.74 -3.04
N ASN A 98 6.81 1.49 -2.49
CA ASN A 98 7.95 2.38 -2.62
C ASN A 98 8.89 1.81 -3.69
N ALA A 99 9.19 2.60 -4.71
CA ALA A 99 10.14 2.27 -5.76
C ALA A 99 11.36 3.19 -5.66
N VAL A 100 12.55 2.61 -5.82
CA VAL A 100 13.82 3.35 -5.90
C VAL A 100 14.21 3.46 -7.37
N ASN A 101 14.65 4.64 -7.81
CA ASN A 101 15.08 4.83 -9.19
C ASN A 101 16.43 4.14 -9.43
N VAL A 102 16.51 3.29 -10.46
CA VAL A 102 17.72 2.55 -10.82
C VAL A 102 18.87 3.45 -11.33
N ALA A 103 18.55 4.64 -11.83
CA ALA A 103 19.54 5.61 -12.29
C ALA A 103 19.98 6.60 -11.20
N ASP A 104 19.21 6.71 -10.12
CA ASP A 104 19.50 7.56 -8.96
C ASP A 104 18.89 6.92 -7.71
N GLU A 105 19.70 6.18 -6.95
CA GLU A 105 19.23 5.46 -5.75
C GLU A 105 18.76 6.41 -4.63
N GLN A 106 19.08 7.70 -4.73
CA GLN A 106 18.57 8.72 -3.82
C GLN A 106 17.12 9.08 -4.12
N GLU A 107 16.58 8.70 -5.27
CA GLU A 107 15.22 9.03 -5.66
C GLU A 107 14.23 7.92 -5.32
N ILE A 108 13.18 8.28 -4.58
CA ILE A 108 12.10 7.39 -4.16
C ILE A 108 10.78 7.88 -4.75
N ILE A 109 10.01 6.94 -5.31
CA ILE A 109 8.63 7.15 -5.72
C ILE A 109 7.74 6.29 -4.82
N SER A 110 6.89 6.93 -4.03
CA SER A 110 5.85 6.28 -3.24
C SER A 110 4.53 6.31 -3.98
N ILE A 111 3.93 5.13 -4.18
CA ILE A 111 2.63 4.95 -4.82
C ILE A 111 1.67 4.38 -3.77
N GLY A 112 0.73 5.21 -3.31
CA GLY A 112 -0.31 4.80 -2.37
C GLY A 112 -1.58 4.39 -3.09
N LEU A 113 -1.95 3.13 -3.02
CA LEU A 113 -3.23 2.59 -3.44
C LEU A 113 -4.20 2.71 -2.27
N MET A 114 -5.36 3.32 -2.47
CA MET A 114 -6.27 3.67 -1.36
C MET A 114 -7.72 3.27 -1.67
N SER A 115 -8.41 2.80 -0.64
CA SER A 115 -9.87 2.70 -0.63
C SER A 115 -10.46 4.01 -0.08
N ALA A 116 -10.32 5.09 -0.86
CA ALA A 116 -10.84 6.41 -0.53
C ALA A 116 -11.54 7.02 -1.76
N THR A 117 -12.72 7.58 -1.56
CA THR A 117 -13.49 8.31 -2.57
C THR A 117 -12.86 9.68 -2.86
N LYS A 118 -13.24 10.29 -3.98
CA LYS A 118 -12.79 11.64 -4.34
C LYS A 118 -13.09 12.66 -3.23
N GLN A 119 -14.32 12.66 -2.70
CA GLN A 119 -14.72 13.59 -1.65
C GLN A 119 -13.89 13.41 -0.38
N GLU A 120 -13.61 12.16 0.02
CA GLU A 120 -12.79 11.88 1.21
C GLU A 120 -11.34 12.39 1.05
N ILE A 121 -10.78 12.31 -0.16
CA ILE A 121 -9.46 12.88 -0.47
C ILE A 121 -9.50 14.42 -0.42
N GLU A 122 -10.53 15.05 -0.99
CA GLU A 122 -10.72 16.50 -0.94
C GLU A 122 -10.86 16.98 0.51
N ASP A 123 -11.65 16.29 1.33
CA ASP A 123 -11.83 16.58 2.76
C ASP A 123 -10.52 16.47 3.55
N LEU A 124 -9.67 15.48 3.20
CA LEU A 124 -8.33 15.32 3.78
C LEU A 124 -7.41 16.49 3.40
N GLN A 125 -7.38 16.85 2.11
CA GLN A 125 -6.52 17.92 1.58
C GLN A 125 -6.90 19.29 2.16
N HIS A 126 -8.20 19.56 2.33
CA HIS A 126 -8.69 20.82 2.86
C HIS A 126 -8.73 20.87 4.40
N LYS A 127 -8.30 19.80 5.10
CA LYS A 127 -8.42 19.65 6.56
C LYS A 127 -9.86 19.88 7.07
N GLN A 128 -10.85 19.68 6.20
CA GLN A 128 -12.28 19.85 6.52
C GLN A 128 -12.93 18.54 6.98
N GLY A 129 -12.24 17.41 6.82
CA GLY A 129 -12.73 16.11 7.27
C GLY A 129 -12.81 16.00 8.79
N LYS A 130 -13.85 15.31 9.28
CA LYS A 130 -14.02 14.85 10.67
C LYS A 130 -13.00 13.75 11.03
N GLN A 131 -11.76 13.85 10.59
CA GLN A 131 -10.75 12.88 10.97
C GLN A 131 -10.39 13.04 12.45
N ASN A 132 -10.24 11.89 13.11
CA ASN A 132 -9.92 11.82 14.52
C ASN A 132 -8.60 12.57 14.75
N LYS A 133 -8.58 13.58 15.63
CA LYS A 133 -7.39 14.43 15.89
C LYS A 133 -6.14 13.60 16.21
N SER A 134 -6.32 12.39 16.74
CA SER A 134 -5.25 11.44 17.00
C SER A 134 -4.56 10.92 15.74
N VAL A 135 -5.31 10.60 14.67
CA VAL A 135 -4.77 10.10 13.39
C VAL A 135 -3.96 11.18 12.69
N LEU A 136 -4.45 12.42 12.71
CA LEU A 136 -3.73 13.58 12.16
C LEU A 136 -2.42 13.87 12.92
N LYS A 137 -2.43 13.68 14.25
CA LYS A 137 -1.24 13.88 15.08
C LYS A 137 -0.17 12.81 14.81
N THR A 138 -0.57 11.54 14.67
CA THR A 138 0.37 10.46 14.34
C THR A 138 0.93 10.60 12.92
N GLU A 139 0.09 11.03 11.99
CA GLU A 139 0.52 11.25 10.61
C GLU A 139 1.57 12.37 10.51
N SER A 140 1.41 13.45 11.29
CA SER A 140 2.40 14.52 11.41
C SER A 140 3.75 14.00 11.90
N VAL A 141 3.79 13.17 12.95
CA VAL A 141 5.06 12.63 13.49
C VAL A 141 5.80 11.81 12.44
N ARG A 142 5.08 10.94 11.70
CA ARG A 142 5.68 10.18 10.59
C ARG A 142 6.22 11.11 9.49
N HIS A 143 5.53 12.21 9.22
CA HIS A 143 6.02 13.19 8.25
C HIS A 143 7.29 13.87 8.72
N ASP A 144 7.38 14.23 10.01
CA ASP A 144 8.59 14.80 10.59
C ASP A 144 9.77 13.81 10.50
N GLU A 145 9.56 12.54 10.87
CA GLU A 145 10.58 11.49 10.77
C GLU A 145 11.04 11.25 9.32
N ILE A 146 10.12 11.30 8.36
CA ILE A 146 10.47 11.19 6.94
C ILE A 146 11.25 12.43 6.47
N GLU A 147 10.89 13.63 6.92
CA GLU A 147 11.58 14.88 6.58
C GLU A 147 13.02 14.91 7.10
N ASP A 148 13.33 14.16 8.16
CA ASP A 148 14.69 14.00 8.67
C ASP A 148 15.60 13.23 7.70
N VAL A 149 15.06 12.30 6.90
CA VAL A 149 15.85 11.42 6.02
C VAL A 149 15.59 11.63 4.53
N ALA A 150 14.50 12.30 4.16
CA ALA A 150 14.11 12.49 2.76
C ALA A 150 13.34 13.81 2.52
N ILE A 151 13.65 14.46 1.41
CA ILE A 151 13.04 15.72 0.99
C ILE A 151 11.92 15.44 0.00
N LYS A 152 10.75 16.03 0.25
CA LYS A 152 9.61 15.97 -0.68
C LYS A 152 9.94 16.75 -1.97
N ILE A 153 9.78 16.09 -3.12
CA ILE A 153 9.90 16.75 -4.43
C ILE A 153 8.50 17.02 -4.97
N GLY A 154 8.13 18.30 -5.01
CA GLY A 154 6.84 18.75 -5.55
C GLY A 154 5.65 18.42 -4.66
N GLN A 155 4.47 18.32 -5.27
CA GLN A 155 3.22 18.00 -4.57
C GLN A 155 2.83 16.54 -4.76
N THR A 156 2.10 15.99 -3.78
CA THR A 156 1.47 14.66 -3.93
C THR A 156 0.38 14.77 -4.98
N GLN A 157 0.44 13.92 -6.00
CA GLN A 157 -0.58 13.85 -7.04
C GLN A 157 -1.59 12.79 -6.64
N PHE A 158 -2.89 13.12 -6.74
CA PHE A 158 -3.98 12.19 -6.44
C PHE A 158 -4.78 11.92 -7.70
N PHE A 159 -5.10 10.65 -7.91
CA PHE A 159 -5.86 10.16 -9.04
C PHE A 159 -7.05 9.37 -8.52
N VAL A 160 -8.22 9.56 -9.15
CA VAL A 160 -9.37 8.67 -8.93
C VAL A 160 -9.27 7.55 -9.95
N CYS A 161 -9.30 6.30 -9.49
CA CYS A 161 -9.34 5.16 -10.39
C CYS A 161 -10.64 5.22 -11.19
N LYS A 162 -10.52 5.37 -12.50
CA LYS A 162 -11.61 5.06 -13.42
C LYS A 162 -11.37 3.63 -13.87
N ASP A 163 -12.38 2.80 -13.67
CA ASP A 163 -12.32 1.39 -14.00
C ASP A 163 -12.42 1.25 -15.53
N ASP A 164 -11.27 1.18 -16.20
CA ASP A 164 -11.21 0.66 -17.56
C ASP A 164 -11.16 -0.85 -17.43
N ASN A 165 -12.33 -1.45 -17.23
CA ASN A 165 -12.50 -2.89 -17.22
C ASN A 165 -12.24 -3.41 -18.65
N MET A 166 -10.96 -3.52 -19.05
CA MET A 166 -10.51 -3.96 -20.38
C MET A 166 -10.78 -5.45 -20.64
N LEU A 167 -11.42 -6.15 -19.71
CA LEU A 167 -11.79 -7.56 -19.78
C LEU A 167 -13.26 -7.80 -19.34
N GLY A 168 -14.11 -6.77 -19.47
CA GLY A 168 -15.57 -6.94 -19.44
C GLY A 168 -16.09 -7.58 -20.71
#